data_AF-A0A922N123-F1
#
_entry.id   AF-A0A922N123-F1
#
_cell.length_a   1.000
_cell.length_b   1.000
_cell.length_c   1.000
_cell.angle_alpha   90.00
_cell.angle_beta   90.00
_cell.angle_gamma   90.00
#
_symmetry.space_group_name_H-M   'P 1'
#
loop_
_entity.id
_entity.type
_entity.pdbx_description
1 polymer ?
#
loop_
_entity_poly.entity_id
_entity_poly.type
_entity_poly.pdbx_seq_one_letter_code
_entity_poly.pdbx_strand_id
1 'polypeptide(L)'
;MRQLVSFDKLKLTNNQLDDNGHIILNSMHRYQPRLHVVYLPGEGQSSAPGTVPYRTFVFPETGFTAVTAYQNHRITQLKIASNPFAKGFRDCDPDDW
;
A
#
# COMPACT_ATOMS: atom_id res chain seq x y z
N MET A 1 7.82 12.67 17.49
CA MET A 1 6.70 12.12 16.68
C MET A 1 5.42 12.32 17.48
N ARG A 2 4.50 13.17 16.98
CA ARG A 2 3.31 13.60 17.74
C ARG A 2 2.03 12.82 17.40
N GLN A 3 2.04 12.10 16.27
CA GLN A 3 0.88 11.37 15.75
C GLN A 3 1.33 10.22 14.85
N LEU A 4 0.41 9.28 14.62
CA LEU A 4 0.58 8.19 13.67
C LEU A 4 0.75 8.74 12.24
N VAL A 5 1.73 8.22 11.50
CA VAL A 5 1.87 8.48 10.07
C VAL A 5 1.10 7.41 9.32
N SER A 6 0.10 7.80 8.54
CA SER A 6 -0.75 6.91 7.74
C SER A 6 -0.65 7.23 6.25
N PHE A 7 -0.73 6.20 5.41
CA PHE A 7 -0.76 6.29 3.95
C PHE A 7 -2.11 5.83 3.41
N ASP A 8 -3.20 6.20 4.08
CA ASP A 8 -4.59 5.83 3.76
C ASP A 8 -5.08 6.33 2.39
N LYS A 9 -4.48 7.40 1.87
CA LYS A 9 -4.78 7.95 0.54
C LYS A 9 -4.02 7.29 -0.61
N LEU A 10 -3.07 6.40 -0.31
CA LEU A 10 -2.30 5.69 -1.33
C LEU A 10 -3.23 4.76 -2.13
N LYS A 11 -3.07 4.76 -3.46
CA LYS A 11 -3.86 3.94 -4.37
C LYS A 11 -2.96 3.13 -5.30
N LEU A 12 -3.46 1.95 -5.65
CA LEU A 12 -2.83 1.01 -6.57
C LEU A 12 -3.65 0.96 -7.86
N THR A 13 -2.99 0.87 -9.00
CA THR A 13 -3.63 0.77 -10.32
C THR A 13 -2.91 -0.24 -11.20
N ASN A 14 -3.62 -0.84 -12.15
CA ASN A 14 -3.02 -1.64 -13.24
C ASN A 14 -2.96 -0.86 -14.56
N ASN A 15 -3.47 0.39 -14.59
CA ASN A 15 -3.34 1.27 -15.75
C ASN A 15 -1.89 1.74 -15.89
N GLN A 16 -1.21 1.32 -16.95
CA GLN A 16 0.17 1.69 -17.24
C GLN A 16 0.33 3.16 -17.66
N LEU A 17 -0.78 3.81 -18.02
CA LEU A 17 -0.86 5.21 -18.44
C LEU A 17 -1.58 6.06 -17.38
N ASP A 18 -1.40 5.74 -16.10
CA ASP A 18 -2.01 6.54 -15.03
C ASP A 18 -1.29 7.88 -14.86
N ASP A 19 -2.04 8.99 -15.01
CA ASP A 19 -1.55 10.35 -14.83
C ASP A 19 -1.86 10.93 -13.44
N ASN A 20 -2.48 10.14 -12.55
CA ASN A 20 -2.92 10.59 -11.21
C ASN A 20 -1.85 10.38 -10.12
N GLY A 21 -0.68 9.83 -10.49
CA GLY A 21 0.39 9.52 -9.55
C GLY A 21 0.10 8.30 -8.66
N HIS A 22 -0.81 7.41 -9.07
CA HIS A 22 -1.03 6.16 -8.38
C HIS A 22 0.15 5.19 -8.60
N ILE A 23 0.31 4.23 -7.69
CA ILE A 23 1.34 3.20 -7.84
C ILE A 23 0.84 2.15 -8.84
N ILE A 24 1.54 2.05 -9.98
CA ILE A 24 1.24 1.08 -11.04
C ILE A 24 1.82 -0.27 -10.66
N LEU A 25 0.98 -1.31 -10.64
CA LEU A 25 1.36 -2.69 -10.37
C LEU A 25 0.85 -3.61 -11.49
N ASN A 26 1.63 -4.66 -11.76
CA ASN A 26 1.21 -5.74 -12.64
C ASN A 26 0.40 -6.76 -11.83
N SER A 27 -0.77 -7.14 -12.36
CA SER A 27 -1.59 -8.19 -11.75
C SER A 27 -0.82 -9.52 -11.68
N MET A 28 -1.15 -10.34 -10.69
CA MET A 28 -0.55 -11.66 -10.42
C MET A 28 0.95 -11.63 -10.06
N HIS A 29 1.49 -10.47 -9.68
CA HIS A 29 2.87 -10.34 -9.21
C HIS A 29 2.94 -10.05 -7.70
N ARG A 30 4.02 -10.53 -7.07
CA ARG A 30 4.31 -10.31 -5.64
C ARG A 30 5.07 -9.01 -5.45
N TYR A 31 4.64 -8.22 -4.46
CA TYR A 31 5.21 -6.93 -4.12
C TYR A 31 5.53 -6.86 -2.62
N GLN A 32 6.57 -6.09 -2.30
CA GLN A 32 7.00 -5.80 -0.93
C GLN A 32 6.97 -4.28 -0.72
N PRO A 33 6.05 -3.75 0.09
CA PRO A 33 6.07 -2.35 0.51
C PRO A 33 7.37 -1.99 1.22
N ARG A 34 7.85 -0.76 0.97
CA ARG A 34 9.07 -0.19 1.59
C ARG A 34 8.75 1.21 2.07
N LEU A 35 9.13 1.52 3.30
CA LEU A 35 9.03 2.87 3.87
C LEU A 35 10.41 3.53 3.83
N HIS A 36 10.48 4.70 3.21
CA HIS A 36 11.71 5.49 3.12
C HIS A 36 11.59 6.75 3.97
N VAL A 37 12.52 6.95 4.90
CA VAL A 37 12.63 8.18 5.69
C VAL A 37 13.84 8.94 5.18
N VAL A 38 13.61 10.12 4.61
CA VAL A 38 14.63 10.96 3.97
C VAL A 38 14.86 12.19 4.84
N TYR A 39 16.11 12.46 5.20
CA TYR A 39 16.48 13.69 5.89
C TYR A 39 16.78 14.77 4.85
N LEU A 40 15.95 15.81 4.83
CA LEU A 40 16.16 16.99 4.01
C LEU A 40 16.83 18.07 4.86
N PRO A 41 18.06 18.51 4.53
CA PRO A 41 18.67 19.64 5.22
C PRO A 41 17.83 20.91 4.98
N GLY A 42 17.79 21.80 5.99
CA GLY A 42 17.09 23.07 5.88
C GLY A 42 17.72 24.02 4.86
N GLU A 43 16.97 25.04 4.43
CA GLU A 43 17.47 26.07 3.51
C GLU A 43 18.81 26.66 4.01
N GLY A 44 19.83 26.65 3.16
CA GLY A 44 21.19 27.12 3.47
C GLY A 44 22.19 26.04 3.92
N GLN A 45 21.76 24.79 4.11
CA GLN A 45 22.67 23.66 4.34
C GLN A 45 22.78 22.84 3.05
N SER A 46 23.91 22.95 2.35
CA SER A 46 24.19 22.13 1.17
C SER A 46 24.37 20.68 1.59
N SER A 47 23.43 19.80 1.21
CA SER A 47 23.73 18.37 1.12
C SER A 47 24.87 18.20 0.12
N ALA A 48 25.89 17.40 0.46
CA ALA A 48 26.93 17.03 -0.49
C ALA A 48 26.27 16.56 -1.81
N PRO A 49 26.75 17.04 -2.98
CA PRO A 49 26.14 16.68 -4.25
C PRO A 49 26.18 15.16 -4.43
N GLY A 50 25.01 14.53 -4.50
CA GLY A 50 24.85 13.15 -4.96
C GLY A 50 24.25 12.15 -3.98
N THR A 51 24.05 12.45 -2.68
CA THR A 51 23.34 11.49 -1.80
C THR A 51 22.58 12.21 -0.67
N VAL A 52 21.25 12.21 -0.75
CA VAL A 52 20.41 12.60 0.39
C VAL A 52 20.40 11.43 1.37
N PRO A 53 20.77 11.63 2.65
CA PRO A 53 20.74 10.54 3.63
C PRO A 53 19.31 10.04 3.81
N TYR A 54 19.10 8.76 3.54
CA TYR A 54 17.81 8.10 3.72
C TYR A 54 17.98 6.77 4.46
N ARG A 55 16.91 6.36 5.14
CA ARG A 55 16.80 5.04 5.75
C ARG A 55 15.59 4.32 5.17
N THR A 56 15.76 3.04 4.84
CA THR A 56 14.67 2.19 4.36
C THR A 56 14.25 1.22 5.46
N PHE A 57 12.95 1.07 5.63
CA PHE A 57 12.31 0.09 6.50
C PHE A 57 11.46 -0.85 5.64
N VAL A 58 11.57 -2.15 5.89
CA VAL A 58 10.83 -3.19 5.18
C VAL A 58 10.17 -4.08 6.22
N PHE A 59 8.87 -4.31 6.05
CA PHE A 59 8.06 -5.15 6.92
C PHE A 59 7.60 -6.37 6.10
N PRO A 60 8.26 -7.53 6.23
CA PRO A 60 7.96 -8.72 5.42
C PRO A 60 6.48 -9.15 5.46
N GLU A 61 5.82 -8.93 6.59
CA GLU A 61 4.39 -9.19 6.82
C GLU A 61 3.45 -8.34 5.94
N THR A 62 3.96 -7.27 5.33
CA THR A 62 3.19 -6.40 4.42
C THR A 62 3.30 -6.81 2.95
N GLY A 63 4.04 -7.88 2.62
CA GLY A 63 4.11 -8.40 1.26
C GLY A 63 2.76 -8.91 0.75
N PHE A 64 2.45 -8.68 -0.51
CA PHE A 64 1.16 -9.08 -1.10
C PHE A 64 1.28 -9.42 -2.59
N THR A 65 0.26 -10.09 -3.13
CA THR A 65 0.11 -10.30 -4.59
C THR A 65 -0.94 -9.33 -5.11
N ALA A 66 -0.60 -8.53 -6.12
CA ALA A 66 -1.57 -7.64 -6.77
C ALA A 66 -2.55 -8.46 -7.59
N VAL A 67 -3.86 -8.20 -7.47
CA VAL A 67 -4.91 -8.92 -8.20
C VAL A 67 -6.02 -7.95 -8.61
N THR A 68 -6.70 -8.24 -9.72
CA THR A 68 -7.90 -7.51 -10.15
C THR A 68 -9.18 -8.03 -9.48
N ALA A 69 -9.16 -9.27 -9.02
CA ALA A 69 -10.21 -9.90 -8.22
C ALA A 69 -9.59 -10.87 -7.21
N TYR A 70 -10.21 -11.00 -6.04
CA TYR A 70 -9.73 -11.93 -5.01
C TYR A 70 -9.78 -13.38 -5.52
N GLN A 71 -8.68 -14.10 -5.35
CA GLN A 71 -8.57 -15.52 -5.73
C GLN A 71 -8.83 -16.46 -4.56
N ASN A 72 -8.54 -16.01 -3.34
CA ASN A 72 -8.70 -16.80 -2.12
C ASN A 72 -9.88 -16.27 -1.30
N HIS A 73 -10.93 -17.05 -1.18
CA HIS A 73 -12.13 -16.68 -0.44
C HIS A 73 -11.88 -16.30 1.01
N ARG A 74 -10.88 -16.92 1.67
CA ARG A 74 -10.51 -16.58 3.05
C ARG A 74 -10.00 -15.15 3.16
N ILE A 75 -9.31 -14.66 2.13
CA ILE A 75 -8.88 -13.26 2.07
C ILE A 75 -10.08 -12.34 1.88
N THR A 76 -11.03 -12.71 1.01
CA THR A 76 -12.28 -11.95 0.82
C THR A 76 -13.04 -11.82 2.13
N GLN A 77 -13.28 -12.93 2.84
CA GLN A 77 -13.95 -12.95 4.14
C GLN A 77 -13.21 -12.10 5.18
N LEU A 78 -11.89 -12.24 5.28
CA LEU A 78 -11.08 -11.42 6.19
C LEU A 78 -11.21 -9.92 5.87
N LYS A 79 -11.22 -9.55 4.59
CA LYS A 79 -11.39 -8.16 4.14
C LYS A 79 -12.78 -7.63 4.46
N ILE A 80 -13.84 -8.43 4.27
CA ILE A 80 -15.23 -8.08 4.63
C ILE A 80 -15.38 -7.86 6.14
N ALA A 81 -14.84 -8.78 6.95
CA ALA A 81 -14.91 -8.70 8.40
C ALA A 81 -14.15 -7.48 8.95
N SER A 82 -12.98 -7.17 8.39
CA SER A 82 -12.06 -6.17 8.97
C SER A 82 -12.25 -4.76 8.42
N ASN A 83 -12.66 -4.59 7.16
CA ASN A 83 -12.79 -3.27 6.53
C ASN A 83 -14.17 -2.65 6.82
N PRO A 84 -14.25 -1.46 7.45
CA PRO A 84 -15.53 -0.78 7.69
C PRO A 84 -16.34 -0.49 6.42
N PHE A 85 -15.67 -0.24 5.29
CA PHE A 85 -16.34 0.04 4.01
C PHE A 85 -17.00 -1.19 3.37
N ALA A 86 -16.66 -2.41 3.85
CA ALA A 86 -17.24 -3.66 3.38
C ALA A 86 -18.33 -4.22 4.33
N LYS A 87 -18.78 -3.41 5.31
CA LYS A 87 -19.72 -3.87 6.35
C LYS A 87 -21.02 -4.45 5.78
N GLY A 88 -21.52 -3.94 4.65
CA GLY A 88 -22.77 -4.40 4.03
C GLY A 88 -22.74 -5.85 3.53
N PHE A 89 -21.56 -6.45 3.40
CA PHE A 89 -21.40 -7.84 2.97
C PHE A 89 -21.23 -8.84 4.12
N ARG A 90 -21.30 -8.38 5.38
CA ARG A 90 -21.03 -9.24 6.55
C ARG A 90 -22.17 -10.20 6.88
N ASP A 91 -23.39 -9.85 6.51
CA ASP A 91 -24.59 -10.63 6.82
C ASP A 91 -25.00 -11.52 5.63
N CYS A 92 -24.23 -11.53 4.53
CA CYS A 92 -24.43 -12.46 3.41
C CYS A 92 -23.84 -13.82 3.76
N ASP A 93 -24.61 -14.89 3.55
CA ASP A 93 -24.18 -16.25 3.86
C ASP A 93 -22.97 -16.61 2.98
N PRO A 94 -21.87 -17.15 3.53
CA PRO A 94 -20.71 -17.48 2.71
C PRO A 94 -20.94 -18.62 1.70
N ASP A 95 -22.10 -19.26 1.70
CA ASP A 95 -22.52 -20.24 0.70
C ASP A 95 -23.32 -19.62 -0.48
N ASP A 96 -23.63 -18.32 -0.42
CA ASP A 96 -24.34 -17.58 -1.50
C ASP A 96 -23.39 -17.03 -2.60
N TRP A 97 -22.07 -17.27 -2.53
CA TRP A 97 -21.06 -16.79 -3.48
C TRP A 97 -20.15 -17.90 -4.02
#